data_AF-A0A0F8Y0G1-F1
#
_entry.id   AF-A0A0F8Y0G1-F1
#
_cell.length_a   1.000
_cell.length_b   1.000
_cell.length_c   1.000
_cell.angle_alpha   90.00
_cell.angle_beta   90.00
_cell.angle_gamma   90.00
#
_symmetry.space_group_name_H-M   'P 1'
#
loop_
_entity.id
_entity.type
_entity.pdbx_description
1 polymer ?
#
loop_
_entity_poly.entity_id
_entity_poly.type
_entity_poly.pdbx_seq_one_letter_code
_entity_poly.pdbx_strand_id
1 'polypeptide(L)'
;DMLSKDRGMQQAYLELCWADIRVMFNSAFWVYDTQDEGGKRHKPFILWPHQKTVVKDIHNSIINQTDLAIDKSRKEGATEIICKTFAGHFILDPESNFLVGSRKAEFVDKGVEIVNGKLRGLHKTLMHKVCYALVNLPAWMRPAILKTFMLLQNLENDSTISGEATNENFGAGDRQNAILIDEYGRMDHAMAVNIIDSVHDTSDCVIVNSTHFWGPQHPYNQLLTQRYGKIKVAKLPWWDNPTKNKGLYLSPDYNVVAIEDIDYYREICPSVFNGISAKEPVVVSKLDKDKLGDICFVGDGGDVKRRPQDKSGG
;
A
#
# COMPACT_ATOMS: atom_id res chain seq x y z
N ASP A 1 -16.94 -26.71 -6.66
CA ASP A 1 -17.13 -27.07 -8.08
C ASP A 1 -18.23 -26.25 -8.79
N MET A 2 -19.32 -25.82 -8.12
CA MET A 2 -20.46 -25.13 -8.79
C MET A 2 -20.11 -23.79 -9.48
N LEU A 3 -19.40 -22.87 -8.82
CA LEU A 3 -19.13 -21.53 -9.39
C LEU A 3 -18.15 -21.53 -10.58
N SER A 4 -17.28 -22.53 -10.69
CA SER A 4 -16.29 -22.61 -11.79
C SER A 4 -16.88 -22.95 -13.15
N LYS A 5 -18.12 -23.45 -13.17
CA LYS A 5 -18.85 -23.88 -14.38
C LYS A 5 -20.16 -23.12 -14.59
N ASP A 6 -20.71 -22.51 -13.55
CA ASP A 6 -21.93 -21.71 -13.59
C ASP A 6 -21.64 -20.28 -14.08
N ARG A 7 -21.97 -20.00 -15.35
CA ARG A 7 -21.78 -18.69 -15.98
C ARG A 7 -22.60 -17.58 -15.31
N GLY A 8 -23.79 -17.89 -14.80
CA GLY A 8 -24.64 -16.91 -14.12
C GLY A 8 -24.02 -16.47 -12.79
N MET A 9 -23.52 -17.41 -12.00
CA MET A 9 -22.81 -17.09 -10.75
C MET A 9 -21.48 -16.35 -10.99
N GLN A 10 -20.75 -16.71 -12.05
CA GLN A 10 -19.53 -15.98 -12.44
C GLN A 10 -19.82 -14.53 -12.76
N GLN A 11 -20.85 -14.27 -13.57
CA GLN A 11 -21.27 -12.92 -13.93
C GLN A 11 -21.71 -12.13 -12.69
N ALA A 12 -22.56 -12.71 -11.84
CA ALA A 12 -23.00 -12.07 -10.61
C ALA A 12 -21.84 -11.74 -9.66
N TYR A 13 -20.81 -12.59 -9.60
CA TYR A 13 -19.61 -12.33 -8.82
C TYR A 13 -18.79 -11.17 -9.40
N LEU A 14 -18.62 -11.08 -10.72
CA LEU A 14 -17.91 -9.98 -11.37
C LEU A 14 -18.63 -8.64 -11.15
N GLU A 15 -19.97 -8.63 -11.25
CA GLU A 15 -20.79 -7.47 -10.94
C GLU A 15 -20.65 -7.02 -9.48
N LEU A 16 -20.61 -7.98 -8.55
CA LEU A 16 -20.34 -7.70 -7.14
C LEU A 16 -18.94 -7.09 -6.93
N CYS A 17 -17.94 -7.60 -7.66
CA CYS A 17 -16.59 -7.06 -7.64
C CYS A 17 -16.51 -5.65 -8.24
N TRP A 18 -17.29 -5.35 -9.27
CA TRP A 18 -17.36 -4.01 -9.83
C TRP A 18 -18.03 -3.02 -8.88
N ALA A 19 -19.16 -3.41 -8.27
CA ALA A 19 -19.85 -2.58 -7.28
C ALA A 19 -19.02 -2.35 -6.01
N ASP A 20 -18.18 -3.32 -5.63
CA ASP A 20 -17.25 -3.20 -4.54
C ASP A 20 -15.95 -3.98 -4.79
N ILE A 21 -14.93 -3.29 -5.30
CA ILE A 21 -13.63 -3.91 -5.63
C ILE A 21 -12.93 -4.57 -4.43
N ARG A 22 -13.30 -4.20 -3.19
CA ARG A 22 -12.79 -4.85 -1.97
C ARG A 22 -13.15 -6.33 -1.91
N VAL A 23 -14.20 -6.76 -2.62
CA VAL A 23 -14.56 -8.18 -2.75
C VAL A 23 -13.40 -8.93 -3.40
N MET A 24 -12.85 -8.45 -4.52
CA MET A 24 -11.69 -9.09 -5.17
C MET A 24 -10.50 -9.25 -4.22
N PHE A 25 -10.20 -8.23 -3.41
CA PHE A 25 -9.12 -8.31 -2.43
C PHE A 25 -9.33 -9.44 -1.43
N ASN A 26 -10.54 -9.52 -0.87
CA ASN A 26 -10.84 -10.45 0.22
C ASN A 26 -11.16 -11.88 -0.25
N SER A 27 -11.51 -12.09 -1.52
CA SER A 27 -11.88 -13.43 -2.04
C SER A 27 -11.01 -13.98 -3.16
N ALA A 28 -10.26 -13.15 -3.89
CA ALA A 28 -9.53 -13.58 -5.09
C ALA A 28 -8.05 -13.20 -5.14
N PHE A 29 -7.67 -12.03 -4.62
CA PHE A 29 -6.28 -11.58 -4.68
C PHE A 29 -5.38 -12.19 -3.60
N TRP A 30 -4.11 -12.32 -3.96
CA TRP A 30 -3.06 -12.85 -3.11
C TRP A 30 -1.93 -11.82 -2.92
N VAL A 31 -1.20 -11.93 -1.82
CA VAL A 31 0.06 -11.22 -1.55
C VAL A 31 1.22 -12.22 -1.47
N TYR A 32 2.43 -11.75 -1.77
CA TYR A 32 3.66 -12.50 -1.52
C TYR A 32 4.43 -11.86 -0.36
N ASP A 33 4.56 -12.59 0.73
CA ASP A 33 5.30 -12.17 1.92
C ASP A 33 6.70 -12.78 1.93
N THR A 34 7.70 -11.98 1.57
CA THR A 34 9.11 -12.42 1.50
C THR A 34 9.70 -12.78 2.86
N GLN A 35 9.10 -12.31 3.95
CA GLN A 35 9.62 -12.51 5.31
C GLN A 35 9.05 -13.78 5.97
N ASP A 36 8.08 -14.45 5.34
CA ASP A 36 7.53 -15.69 5.87
C ASP A 36 8.35 -16.93 5.43
N GLU A 37 8.10 -18.03 6.13
CA GLU A 37 8.66 -19.35 5.89
C GLU A 37 8.37 -19.85 4.46
N GLY A 38 9.30 -20.64 3.92
CA GLY A 38 9.13 -21.29 2.63
C GLY A 38 7.84 -22.11 2.59
N GLY A 39 7.04 -21.95 1.55
CA GLY A 39 5.72 -22.58 1.41
C GLY A 39 4.54 -21.79 2.01
N LYS A 40 4.78 -20.79 2.86
CA LYS A 40 3.73 -19.94 3.48
C LYS A 40 3.70 -18.50 2.96
N ARG A 41 4.58 -18.18 2.01
CA ARG A 41 4.76 -16.82 1.48
C ARG A 41 3.59 -16.33 0.63
N HIS A 42 2.82 -17.24 0.03
CA HIS A 42 1.63 -16.88 -0.73
C HIS A 42 0.43 -16.85 0.23
N LYS A 43 -0.16 -15.67 0.44
CA LYS A 43 -1.29 -15.48 1.36
C LYS A 43 -2.45 -14.78 0.66
N PRO A 44 -3.72 -15.05 1.02
CA PRO A 44 -4.83 -14.21 0.60
C PRO A 44 -4.61 -12.75 1.04
N PHE A 45 -4.94 -11.78 0.18
CA PHE A 45 -4.80 -10.35 0.48
C PHE A 45 -6.00 -9.84 1.29
N ILE A 46 -6.30 -10.46 2.42
CA ILE A 46 -7.40 -10.00 3.27
C ILE A 46 -7.08 -8.60 3.79
N LEU A 47 -7.91 -7.63 3.44
CA LEU A 47 -7.68 -6.23 3.79
C LEU A 47 -7.77 -6.01 5.29
N TRP A 48 -6.78 -5.33 5.84
CA TRP A 48 -6.91 -4.76 7.18
C TRP A 48 -7.99 -3.67 7.21
N PRO A 49 -8.61 -3.40 8.38
CA PRO A 49 -9.70 -2.44 8.48
C PRO A 49 -9.39 -1.07 7.86
N HIS A 50 -8.22 -0.50 8.14
CA HIS A 50 -7.79 0.80 7.61
C HIS A 50 -7.53 0.76 6.09
N GLN A 51 -7.08 -0.37 5.54
CA GLN A 51 -6.86 -0.53 4.10
C GLN A 51 -8.16 -0.55 3.30
N LYS A 52 -9.29 -0.98 3.90
CA LYS A 52 -10.60 -1.02 3.22
C LYS A 52 -11.02 0.37 2.74
N THR A 53 -10.82 1.39 3.57
CA THR A 53 -11.13 2.77 3.20
C THR A 53 -10.23 3.24 2.07
N VAL A 54 -8.94 2.93 2.12
CA VAL A 54 -7.97 3.34 1.08
C VAL A 54 -8.26 2.67 -0.26
N VAL A 55 -8.60 1.38 -0.29
CA VAL A 55 -9.03 0.69 -1.52
C VAL A 55 -10.26 1.37 -2.13
N LYS A 56 -11.25 1.69 -1.30
CA LYS A 56 -12.46 2.39 -1.74
C LYS A 56 -12.14 3.79 -2.27
N ASP A 57 -11.23 4.50 -1.61
CA ASP A 57 -10.80 5.83 -2.03
C ASP A 57 -10.09 5.80 -3.39
N ILE A 58 -9.20 4.82 -3.63
CA ILE A 58 -8.55 4.61 -4.92
C ILE A 58 -9.58 4.31 -6.01
N HIS A 59 -10.47 3.34 -5.78
CA HIS A 59 -11.50 2.98 -6.76
C HIS A 59 -12.42 4.17 -7.09
N ASN A 60 -12.89 4.89 -6.07
CA ASN A 60 -13.70 6.08 -6.26
C ASN A 60 -12.93 7.19 -6.99
N SER A 61 -11.64 7.36 -6.73
CA SER A 61 -10.80 8.32 -7.45
C SER A 61 -10.71 7.99 -8.94
N ILE A 62 -10.55 6.71 -9.29
CA ILE A 62 -10.54 6.25 -10.69
C ILE A 62 -11.91 6.51 -11.33
N ILE A 63 -13.02 6.07 -10.72
CA ILE A 63 -14.36 6.22 -11.30
C ILE A 63 -14.75 7.70 -11.47
N ASN A 64 -14.41 8.54 -10.50
CA ASN A 64 -14.78 9.96 -10.52
C ASN A 64 -13.73 10.85 -11.19
N GLN A 65 -12.64 10.27 -11.71
CA GLN A 65 -11.55 11.01 -12.36
C GLN A 65 -11.03 12.15 -11.46
N THR A 66 -10.54 11.77 -10.27
CA THR A 66 -9.99 12.71 -9.28
C THR A 66 -8.69 12.22 -8.68
N ASP A 67 -7.81 13.15 -8.32
CA ASP A 67 -6.53 12.83 -7.72
C ASP A 67 -6.63 12.25 -6.30
N LEU A 68 -5.60 11.49 -5.92
CA LEU A 68 -5.45 10.93 -4.59
C LEU A 68 -4.00 10.94 -4.12
N ALA A 69 -3.75 11.53 -2.95
CA ALA A 69 -2.48 11.36 -2.26
C ALA A 69 -2.62 10.33 -1.13
N ILE A 70 -1.67 9.39 -1.04
CA ILE A 70 -1.65 8.37 0.01
C ILE A 70 -0.49 8.63 0.96
N ASP A 71 -0.83 9.15 2.14
CA ASP A 71 0.07 9.33 3.27
C ASP A 71 0.29 7.99 4.00
N LYS A 72 1.43 7.36 3.75
CA LYS A 72 1.74 6.02 4.25
C LYS A 72 2.97 5.97 5.15
N SER A 73 2.90 5.07 6.12
CA SER A 73 4.08 4.53 6.80
C SER A 73 4.80 3.47 5.95
N ARG A 74 6.02 3.09 6.35
CA ARG A 74 6.76 2.01 5.69
C ARG A 74 6.09 0.65 5.93
N LYS A 75 6.06 -0.18 4.88
CA LYS A 75 5.54 -1.55 4.92
C LYS A 75 4.04 -1.64 5.28
N GLU A 76 3.22 -0.73 4.77
CA GLU A 76 1.74 -0.76 4.94
C GLU A 76 0.96 -1.24 3.70
N GLY A 77 1.66 -1.65 2.64
CA GLY A 77 1.02 -2.27 1.47
C GLY A 77 0.38 -1.30 0.47
N ALA A 78 0.63 0.00 0.54
CA ALA A 78 0.03 0.98 -0.38
C ALA A 78 0.24 0.64 -1.87
N THR A 79 1.47 0.39 -2.31
CA THR A 79 1.76 0.05 -3.70
C THR A 79 1.07 -1.25 -4.13
N GLU A 80 0.99 -2.23 -3.23
CA GLU A 80 0.26 -3.49 -3.50
C GLU A 80 -1.23 -3.23 -3.71
N ILE A 81 -1.83 -2.40 -2.86
CA ILE A 81 -3.24 -2.02 -2.95
C ILE A 81 -3.51 -1.30 -4.27
N ILE A 82 -2.71 -0.30 -4.64
CA ILE A 82 -2.94 0.45 -5.88
C ILE A 82 -2.78 -0.47 -7.11
N CYS A 83 -1.69 -1.24 -7.19
CA CYS A 83 -1.46 -2.16 -8.32
C CYS A 83 -2.57 -3.21 -8.44
N LYS A 84 -3.13 -3.69 -7.32
CA LYS A 84 -4.25 -4.64 -7.32
C LYS A 84 -5.57 -4.00 -7.69
N THR A 85 -5.80 -2.75 -7.30
CA THR A 85 -6.97 -1.99 -7.77
C THR A 85 -6.89 -1.81 -9.29
N PHE A 86 -5.73 -1.42 -9.84
CA PHE A 86 -5.53 -1.34 -11.29
C PHE A 86 -5.73 -2.71 -11.97
N ALA A 87 -5.22 -3.80 -11.38
CA ALA A 87 -5.46 -5.15 -11.89
C ALA A 87 -6.94 -5.57 -11.84
N GLY A 88 -7.72 -5.06 -10.88
CA GLY A 88 -9.16 -5.25 -10.82
C GLY A 88 -9.89 -4.53 -11.94
N HIS A 89 -9.57 -3.25 -12.18
CA HIS A 89 -10.10 -2.51 -13.33
C HIS A 89 -9.68 -3.13 -14.66
N PHE A 90 -8.44 -3.58 -14.81
CA PHE A 90 -7.97 -4.32 -15.99
C PHE A 90 -8.83 -5.56 -16.34
N ILE A 91 -9.54 -6.14 -15.37
CA ILE A 91 -10.47 -7.24 -15.63
C ILE A 91 -11.90 -6.73 -15.85
N LEU A 92 -12.33 -5.75 -15.07
CA LEU A 92 -13.72 -5.35 -14.92
C LEU A 92 -14.14 -4.13 -15.76
N ASP A 93 -13.17 -3.38 -16.28
CA ASP A 93 -13.31 -2.09 -16.94
C ASP A 93 -12.73 -2.20 -18.37
N PRO A 94 -13.54 -2.63 -19.36
CA PRO A 94 -13.08 -2.77 -20.74
C PRO A 94 -12.45 -1.50 -21.28
N GLU A 95 -11.44 -1.65 -22.15
CA GLU A 95 -10.76 -0.53 -22.85
C GLU A 95 -10.06 0.48 -21.92
N SER A 96 -9.98 0.19 -20.61
CA SER A 96 -9.30 1.04 -19.63
C SER A 96 -7.77 1.02 -19.81
N ASN A 97 -7.13 2.16 -19.63
CA ASN A 97 -5.68 2.33 -19.73
C ASN A 97 -5.14 2.88 -18.41
N PHE A 98 -4.13 2.23 -17.85
CA PHE A 98 -3.46 2.71 -16.64
C PHE A 98 -1.95 2.82 -16.85
N LEU A 99 -1.33 3.80 -16.19
CA LEU A 99 0.12 3.98 -16.18
C LEU A 99 0.68 3.75 -14.77
N VAL A 100 1.71 2.92 -14.64
CA VAL A 100 2.46 2.74 -13.39
C VAL A 100 3.88 3.31 -13.50
N GLY A 101 4.18 4.30 -12.67
CA GLY A 101 5.42 5.06 -12.67
C GLY A 101 6.30 4.82 -11.44
N SER A 102 7.61 4.73 -11.66
CA SER A 102 8.60 4.74 -10.57
C SER A 102 9.91 5.39 -11.02
N ARG A 103 10.74 5.82 -10.08
CA ARG A 103 12.02 6.53 -10.32
C ARG A 103 13.01 5.89 -11.29
N LYS A 104 12.90 4.58 -11.54
CA LYS A 104 13.74 3.86 -12.49
C LYS A 104 12.92 2.77 -13.16
N ALA A 105 13.22 2.50 -14.43
CA ALA A 105 12.63 1.41 -15.21
C ALA A 105 12.68 0.07 -14.46
N GLU A 106 13.79 -0.23 -13.78
CA GLU A 106 13.97 -1.47 -13.00
C GLU A 106 13.07 -1.61 -11.76
N PHE A 107 12.43 -0.53 -11.30
CA PHE A 107 11.40 -0.56 -10.26
C PHE A 107 9.99 -0.65 -10.85
N VAL A 108 9.84 -0.38 -12.15
CA VAL A 108 8.58 -0.55 -12.88
C VAL A 108 8.47 -1.99 -13.39
N ASP A 109 9.49 -2.45 -14.12
CA ASP A 109 9.56 -3.78 -14.72
C ASP A 109 11.02 -4.28 -14.75
N LYS A 110 11.28 -5.45 -14.16
CA LYS A 110 12.60 -6.10 -14.18
C LYS A 110 12.44 -7.60 -14.28
N GLY A 111 12.54 -8.08 -15.52
CA GLY A 111 12.42 -9.50 -15.86
C GLY A 111 11.04 -10.08 -15.57
N VAL A 112 9.97 -9.26 -15.65
CA VAL A 112 8.61 -9.71 -15.38
C VAL A 112 8.04 -10.40 -16.62
N GLU A 113 7.91 -11.72 -16.52
CA GLU A 113 7.42 -12.59 -17.58
C GLU A 113 6.47 -13.63 -17.01
N ILE A 114 5.54 -14.08 -17.84
CA ILE A 114 4.63 -15.20 -17.51
C ILE A 114 4.97 -16.34 -18.45
N VAL A 115 5.64 -17.36 -17.91
CA VAL A 115 6.12 -18.52 -18.67
C VAL A 115 5.41 -19.75 -18.15
N ASN A 116 4.66 -20.44 -19.03
CA ASN A 116 3.87 -21.62 -18.67
C ASN A 116 2.95 -21.39 -17.46
N GLY A 117 2.29 -20.22 -17.42
CA GLY A 117 1.41 -19.82 -16.32
C GLY A 117 2.10 -19.47 -15.00
N LYS A 118 3.45 -19.45 -14.96
CA LYS A 118 4.22 -19.04 -13.78
C LYS A 118 4.81 -17.65 -13.99
N LEU A 119 4.57 -16.78 -13.02
CA LEU A 119 5.18 -15.45 -12.97
C LEU A 119 6.65 -15.53 -12.56
N ARG A 120 7.49 -14.80 -13.27
CA ARG A 120 8.92 -14.58 -12.98
C ARG A 120 9.19 -13.09 -12.80
N GLY A 121 10.40 -12.78 -12.34
CA GLY A 121 10.88 -11.40 -12.16
C GLY A 121 10.96 -10.98 -10.70
N LEU A 122 11.28 -9.71 -10.48
CA LEU A 122 11.46 -9.19 -9.13
C LEU A 122 10.13 -8.69 -8.55
N HIS A 123 9.69 -9.29 -7.44
CA HIS A 123 8.46 -8.89 -6.75
C HIS A 123 8.38 -7.41 -6.35
N LYS A 124 9.53 -6.74 -6.17
CA LYS A 124 9.57 -5.31 -5.83
C LYS A 124 8.98 -4.41 -6.92
N THR A 125 8.90 -4.86 -8.17
CA THR A 125 8.49 -4.00 -9.29
C THR A 125 6.98 -3.86 -9.42
N LEU A 126 6.52 -2.74 -10.00
CA LEU A 126 5.09 -2.45 -10.15
C LEU A 126 4.39 -3.47 -11.06
N MET A 127 4.97 -3.77 -12.23
CA MET A 127 4.42 -4.75 -13.16
C MET A 127 4.35 -6.16 -12.57
N HIS A 128 5.31 -6.54 -11.72
CA HIS A 128 5.22 -7.82 -11.03
C HIS A 128 4.04 -7.86 -10.07
N LYS A 129 3.76 -6.79 -9.33
CA LYS A 129 2.63 -6.74 -8.38
C LYS A 129 1.29 -6.85 -9.10
N VAL A 130 1.15 -6.16 -10.22
CA VAL A 130 -0.02 -6.26 -11.12
C VAL A 130 -0.16 -7.71 -11.63
N CYS A 131 0.88 -8.25 -12.27
CA CYS A 131 0.83 -9.61 -12.82
C CYS A 131 0.57 -10.66 -11.73
N TYR A 132 1.12 -10.45 -10.52
CA TYR A 132 0.91 -11.36 -9.39
C TYR A 132 -0.55 -11.38 -8.94
N ALA A 133 -1.27 -10.25 -9.05
CA ALA A 133 -2.71 -10.22 -8.81
C ALA A 133 -3.45 -11.12 -9.79
N LEU A 134 -3.06 -11.10 -11.07
CA LEU A 134 -3.73 -11.82 -12.16
C LEU A 134 -3.44 -13.33 -12.19
N VAL A 135 -2.16 -13.74 -12.08
CA VAL A 135 -1.79 -15.16 -12.24
C VAL A 135 -2.33 -16.06 -11.13
N ASN A 136 -2.67 -15.49 -9.97
CA ASN A 136 -3.21 -16.21 -8.82
C ASN A 136 -4.75 -16.19 -8.75
N LEU A 137 -5.43 -15.59 -9.74
CA LEU A 137 -6.88 -15.61 -9.80
C LEU A 137 -7.42 -17.03 -10.07
N PRO A 138 -8.67 -17.31 -9.68
CA PRO A 138 -9.39 -18.49 -10.14
C PRO A 138 -9.29 -18.64 -11.66
N ALA A 139 -9.13 -19.87 -12.16
CA ALA A 139 -8.89 -20.12 -13.58
C ALA A 139 -9.93 -19.50 -14.53
N TRP A 140 -11.20 -19.43 -14.09
CA TRP A 140 -12.28 -18.84 -14.87
C TRP A 140 -12.26 -17.30 -14.91
N MET A 141 -11.54 -16.64 -14.00
CA MET A 141 -11.35 -15.18 -13.96
C MET A 141 -10.07 -14.72 -14.65
N ARG A 142 -9.15 -15.63 -15.00
CA ARG A 142 -7.85 -15.26 -15.56
C ARG A 142 -8.02 -14.89 -17.03
N PRO A 143 -7.82 -13.62 -17.42
CA PRO A 143 -7.94 -13.23 -18.82
C PRO A 143 -6.77 -13.77 -19.64
N ALA A 144 -6.97 -13.94 -20.94
CA ALA A 144 -5.89 -13.99 -21.90
C ALA A 144 -5.13 -12.66 -21.91
N ILE A 145 -3.81 -12.70 -21.74
CA ILE A 145 -2.98 -11.50 -21.62
C ILE A 145 -1.77 -11.55 -22.54
N LEU A 146 -1.40 -10.38 -23.07
CA LEU A 146 -0.11 -10.12 -23.68
C LEU A 146 0.74 -9.32 -22.70
N LYS A 147 1.89 -9.88 -22.29
CA LYS A 147 2.88 -9.21 -21.44
C LYS A 147 4.17 -9.03 -22.21
N THR A 148 4.57 -7.79 -22.47
CA THR A 148 5.89 -7.40 -22.97
C THR A 148 6.57 -6.48 -21.96
N PHE A 149 7.78 -6.00 -22.23
CA PHE A 149 8.46 -5.08 -21.31
C PHE A 149 7.63 -3.81 -21.11
N MET A 150 7.32 -3.47 -19.85
CA MET A 150 6.52 -2.29 -19.47
C MET A 150 5.10 -2.22 -20.03
N LEU A 151 4.57 -3.29 -20.63
CA LEU A 151 3.21 -3.30 -21.15
C LEU A 151 2.51 -4.62 -20.82
N LEU A 152 1.29 -4.51 -20.31
CA LEU A 152 0.36 -5.59 -20.11
C LEU A 152 -0.95 -5.22 -20.80
N GLN A 153 -1.44 -6.10 -21.66
CA GLN A 153 -2.70 -5.92 -22.39
C GLN A 153 -3.62 -7.12 -22.15
N ASN A 154 -4.89 -6.85 -21.90
CA ASN A 154 -5.95 -7.84 -21.82
C ASN A 154 -6.48 -8.10 -23.23
N LEU A 155 -6.33 -9.32 -23.72
CA LEU A 155 -6.74 -9.70 -25.07
C LEU A 155 -8.24 -9.98 -25.20
N GLU A 156 -8.98 -9.94 -24.09
CA GLU A 156 -10.42 -10.22 -24.05
C GLU A 156 -11.27 -8.93 -24.02
N ASN A 157 -10.71 -7.82 -23.52
CA ASN A 157 -11.46 -6.56 -23.35
C ASN A 157 -10.66 -5.28 -23.71
N ASP A 158 -9.46 -5.43 -24.27
CA ASP A 158 -8.58 -4.33 -24.71
C ASP A 158 -8.08 -3.35 -23.64
N SER A 159 -8.27 -3.66 -22.36
CA SER A 159 -7.64 -2.86 -21.29
C SER A 159 -6.12 -3.04 -21.25
N THR A 160 -5.41 -2.00 -20.80
CA THR A 160 -3.95 -1.98 -20.73
C THR A 160 -3.44 -1.42 -19.41
N ILE A 161 -2.27 -1.93 -19.01
CA ILE A 161 -1.43 -1.32 -17.97
C ILE A 161 -0.04 -1.15 -18.57
N SER A 162 0.36 0.10 -18.76
CA SER A 162 1.70 0.48 -19.21
C SER A 162 2.55 0.92 -18.02
N GLY A 163 3.87 0.94 -18.23
CA GLY A 163 4.83 1.37 -17.22
C GLY A 163 5.84 2.34 -17.79
N GLU A 164 6.26 3.31 -16.99
CA GLU A 164 7.25 4.29 -17.41
C GLU A 164 8.16 4.69 -16.24
N ALA A 165 9.44 4.91 -16.53
CA ALA A 165 10.34 5.50 -15.55
C ALA A 165 10.09 7.01 -15.44
N THR A 166 9.90 7.51 -14.23
CA THR A 166 9.61 8.94 -14.03
C THR A 166 10.78 9.81 -14.50
N ASN A 167 10.44 10.80 -15.32
CA ASN A 167 11.32 11.78 -15.91
C ASN A 167 10.54 13.09 -16.08
N GLU A 168 11.15 14.13 -16.64
CA GLU A 168 10.52 15.44 -16.82
C GLU A 168 9.32 15.46 -17.80
N ASN A 169 9.20 14.43 -18.65
CA ASN A 169 8.11 14.23 -19.61
C ASN A 169 7.24 13.00 -19.25
N PHE A 170 7.23 12.58 -17.98
CA PHE A 170 6.53 11.37 -17.54
C PHE A 170 5.03 11.42 -17.90
N GLY A 171 4.54 10.39 -18.59
CA GLY A 171 3.16 10.30 -19.04
C GLY A 171 2.82 11.17 -20.25
N ALA A 172 3.76 11.94 -20.81
CA ALA A 172 3.46 12.79 -21.95
C ALA A 172 3.08 11.99 -23.20
N GLY A 173 2.05 12.46 -23.93
CA GLY A 173 1.65 11.90 -25.23
C GLY A 173 0.69 10.71 -25.18
N ASP A 174 0.05 10.49 -24.03
CA ASP A 174 -0.91 9.39 -23.84
C ASP A 174 -2.19 9.88 -23.12
N ARG A 175 -3.21 9.02 -23.00
CA ARG A 175 -4.46 9.26 -22.27
C ARG A 175 -4.71 8.09 -21.33
N GLN A 176 -4.75 8.35 -20.04
CA GLN A 176 -4.81 7.32 -19.00
C GLN A 176 -6.03 7.50 -18.10
N ASN A 177 -6.75 6.41 -17.81
CA ASN A 177 -7.86 6.41 -16.84
C ASN A 177 -7.37 6.72 -15.42
N ALA A 178 -6.17 6.26 -15.07
CA ALA A 178 -5.46 6.71 -13.87
C ALA A 178 -3.95 6.44 -13.96
N ILE A 179 -3.18 7.21 -13.21
CA ILE A 179 -1.73 7.15 -13.16
C ILE A 179 -1.28 6.91 -11.72
N LEU A 180 -0.38 5.94 -11.51
CA LEU A 180 0.34 5.76 -10.25
C LEU A 180 1.74 6.36 -10.36
N ILE A 181 2.10 7.27 -9.44
CA ILE A 181 3.48 7.71 -9.24
C ILE A 181 4.00 7.16 -7.90
N ASP A 182 4.72 6.03 -7.97
CA ASP A 182 5.19 5.33 -6.78
C ASP A 182 6.42 5.99 -6.13
N GLU A 183 6.39 6.12 -4.81
CA GLU A 183 7.44 6.74 -3.99
C GLU A 183 7.73 8.20 -4.41
N TYR A 184 6.69 8.96 -4.77
CA TYR A 184 6.77 10.34 -5.24
C TYR A 184 7.56 11.27 -4.30
N GLY A 185 7.37 11.13 -2.99
CA GLY A 185 8.11 11.89 -1.96
C GLY A 185 9.61 11.59 -1.89
N ARG A 186 10.13 10.62 -2.66
CA ARG A 186 11.56 10.34 -2.79
C ARG A 186 12.22 10.94 -4.04
N MET A 187 11.44 11.52 -4.94
CA MET A 187 11.99 12.23 -6.10
C MET A 187 12.69 13.51 -5.61
N ASP A 188 13.61 14.06 -6.39
CA ASP A 188 14.09 15.40 -6.09
C ASP A 188 12.98 16.43 -6.33
N HIS A 189 13.13 17.60 -5.74
CA HIS A 189 12.10 18.64 -5.76
C HIS A 189 11.75 19.08 -7.19
N ALA A 190 12.75 19.27 -8.06
CA ALA A 190 12.53 19.79 -9.41
C ALA A 190 11.79 18.78 -10.28
N MET A 191 12.20 17.51 -10.23
CA MET A 191 11.51 16.42 -10.92
C MET A 191 10.07 16.27 -10.43
N ALA A 192 9.83 16.33 -9.12
CA ALA A 192 8.49 16.22 -8.56
C ALA A 192 7.57 17.34 -9.08
N VAL A 193 8.04 18.60 -9.07
CA VAL A 193 7.30 19.74 -9.63
C VAL A 193 6.98 19.52 -11.12
N ASN A 194 7.98 19.17 -11.94
CA ASN A 194 7.78 18.99 -13.38
C ASN A 194 6.75 17.89 -13.70
N ILE A 195 6.79 16.78 -12.94
CA ILE A 195 5.85 15.67 -13.15
C ILE A 195 4.43 16.10 -12.79
N ILE A 196 4.22 16.68 -11.60
CA ILE A 196 2.85 17.01 -11.19
C ILE A 196 2.23 18.09 -12.08
N ASP A 197 3.04 19.03 -12.58
CA ASP A 197 2.54 20.09 -13.46
C ASP A 197 2.16 19.57 -14.86
N SER A 198 2.76 18.48 -15.34
CA SER A 198 2.55 17.95 -16.69
C SER A 198 1.60 16.75 -16.76
N VAL A 199 1.57 15.91 -15.74
CA VAL A 199 0.85 14.63 -15.75
C VAL A 199 -0.67 14.78 -15.85
N HIS A 200 -1.21 15.96 -15.49
CA HIS A 200 -2.63 16.28 -15.61
C HIS A 200 -3.11 16.45 -17.06
N ASP A 201 -2.20 16.66 -18.03
CA ASP A 201 -2.56 16.61 -19.45
C ASP A 201 -2.84 15.18 -19.93
N THR A 202 -2.35 14.19 -19.18
CA THR A 202 -2.45 12.74 -19.49
C THR A 202 -3.63 12.08 -18.78
N SER A 203 -3.94 12.49 -17.55
CA SER A 203 -5.02 11.90 -16.74
C SER A 203 -5.58 12.87 -15.71
N ASP A 204 -6.90 12.82 -15.54
CA ASP A 204 -7.62 13.49 -14.46
C ASP A 204 -7.53 12.74 -13.11
N CYS A 205 -6.95 11.53 -13.09
CA CYS A 205 -6.77 10.73 -11.88
C CYS A 205 -5.29 10.41 -11.65
N VAL A 206 -4.61 11.25 -10.88
CA VAL A 206 -3.23 11.05 -10.47
C VAL A 206 -3.17 10.55 -9.03
N ILE A 207 -2.63 9.35 -8.85
CA ILE A 207 -2.46 8.69 -7.57
C ILE A 207 -0.99 8.71 -7.18
N VAL A 208 -0.68 9.42 -6.09
CA VAL A 208 0.69 9.48 -5.54
C VAL A 208 0.75 8.78 -4.20
N ASN A 209 1.80 8.02 -3.94
CA ASN A 209 2.06 7.44 -2.62
C ASN A 209 3.53 7.59 -2.25
N SER A 210 3.85 7.87 -0.99
CA SER A 210 5.23 7.85 -0.51
C SER A 210 5.30 7.81 1.00
N THR A 211 6.48 7.55 1.55
CA THR A 211 6.75 8.05 2.90
C THR A 211 7.29 9.47 2.80
N HIS A 212 7.18 10.24 3.87
CA HIS A 212 7.92 11.48 4.00
C HIS A 212 9.42 11.20 3.91
N PHE A 213 10.16 12.07 3.22
CA PHE A 213 11.61 11.97 3.06
C PHE A 213 12.22 13.37 3.07
N TRP A 214 11.71 14.25 2.22
CA TRP A 214 12.06 15.67 2.21
C TRP A 214 11.20 16.48 3.19
N GLY A 215 11.59 17.75 3.39
CA GLY A 215 10.90 18.69 4.26
C GLY A 215 9.54 19.17 3.73
N PRO A 216 8.82 20.01 4.49
CA PRO A 216 7.43 20.41 4.19
C PRO A 216 7.25 21.17 2.88
N GLN A 217 8.34 21.68 2.29
CA GLN A 217 8.31 22.36 0.99
C GLN A 217 8.33 21.41 -0.21
N HIS A 218 8.54 20.11 -0.02
CA HIS A 218 8.50 19.15 -1.12
C HIS A 218 7.06 18.98 -1.66
N PRO A 219 6.83 18.89 -2.98
CA PRO A 219 5.50 18.81 -3.58
C PRO A 219 4.61 17.74 -2.94
N TYR A 220 5.16 16.54 -2.70
CA TYR A 220 4.43 15.49 -1.97
C TYR A 220 3.86 15.96 -0.62
N ASN A 221 4.65 16.61 0.23
CA ASN A 221 4.17 17.08 1.54
C ASN A 221 3.17 18.24 1.40
N GLN A 222 3.29 19.02 0.34
CA GLN A 222 2.38 20.10 0.04
C GLN A 222 0.99 19.59 -0.42
N LEU A 223 0.95 18.49 -1.17
CA LEU A 223 -0.29 17.76 -1.48
C LEU A 223 -0.97 17.29 -0.20
N LEU A 224 -0.21 16.70 0.73
CA LEU A 224 -0.75 16.20 2.00
C LEU A 224 -1.30 17.31 2.91
N THR A 225 -0.70 18.49 2.86
CA THR A 225 -1.12 19.66 3.66
C THR A 225 -2.14 20.55 2.95
N GLN A 226 -2.65 20.13 1.78
CA GLN A 226 -3.65 20.84 0.97
C GLN A 226 -3.23 22.25 0.58
N ARG A 227 -1.92 22.51 0.46
CA ARG A 227 -1.39 23.85 0.18
C ARG A 227 -1.77 24.37 -1.22
N TYR A 228 -2.01 23.48 -2.17
CA TYR A 228 -2.29 23.80 -3.58
C TYR A 228 -3.72 23.41 -4.03
N GLY A 229 -4.60 23.06 -3.08
CA GLY A 229 -5.98 22.67 -3.39
C GLY A 229 -6.45 21.50 -2.53
N LYS A 230 -7.75 21.20 -2.64
CA LYS A 230 -8.37 20.07 -1.93
C LYS A 230 -8.17 18.78 -2.73
N ILE A 231 -7.00 18.17 -2.59
CA ILE A 231 -6.80 16.76 -2.96
C ILE A 231 -7.27 15.86 -1.82
N LYS A 232 -7.84 14.71 -2.16
CA LYS A 232 -8.17 13.69 -1.16
C LYS A 232 -6.87 13.07 -0.63
N VAL A 233 -6.77 12.95 0.68
CA VAL A 233 -5.62 12.30 1.33
C VAL A 233 -6.08 11.04 2.05
N ALA A 234 -5.68 9.88 1.52
CA ALA A 234 -5.86 8.60 2.19
C ALA A 234 -4.68 8.33 3.13
N LYS A 235 -4.95 7.84 4.35
CA LYS A 235 -3.92 7.56 5.36
C LYS A 235 -3.73 6.07 5.57
N LEU A 236 -2.48 5.63 5.59
CA LEU A 236 -2.04 4.28 5.95
C LEU A 236 -0.94 4.37 7.02
N PRO A 237 -1.27 4.76 8.26
CA PRO A 237 -0.29 4.81 9.32
C PRO A 237 0.01 3.42 9.89
N TRP A 238 1.22 3.23 10.42
CA TRP A 238 1.63 1.94 10.97
C TRP A 238 0.85 1.52 12.23
N TRP A 239 0.35 2.49 13.02
CA TRP A 239 -0.37 2.20 14.27
C TRP A 239 -1.77 1.62 14.04
N ASP A 240 -2.32 1.70 12.82
CA ASP A 240 -3.55 1.01 12.44
C ASP A 240 -3.30 -0.42 11.94
N ASN A 241 -2.03 -0.81 11.79
CA ASN A 241 -1.64 -2.14 11.35
C ASN A 241 -1.75 -3.16 12.49
N PRO A 242 -2.63 -4.16 12.40
CA PRO A 242 -2.85 -5.13 13.48
C PRO A 242 -1.63 -6.01 13.79
N THR A 243 -0.63 -6.02 12.90
CA THR A 243 0.63 -6.77 13.10
C THR A 243 1.73 -5.92 13.74
N LYS A 244 1.53 -4.60 13.86
CA LYS A 244 2.53 -3.65 14.38
C LYS A 244 2.04 -2.82 15.56
N ASN A 245 0.75 -2.77 15.81
CA ASN A 245 0.16 -1.95 16.86
C ASN A 245 0.10 -2.64 18.23
N LYS A 246 0.68 -3.83 18.37
CA LYS A 246 0.77 -4.53 19.65
C LYS A 246 1.59 -3.69 20.64
N GLY A 247 1.01 -3.40 21.80
CA GLY A 247 1.60 -2.54 22.82
C GLY A 247 1.63 -1.06 22.47
N LEU A 248 0.77 -0.60 21.55
CA LEU A 248 0.66 0.82 21.18
C LEU A 248 0.37 1.69 22.42
N TYR A 249 1.04 2.83 22.48
CA TYR A 249 0.78 3.91 23.42
C TYR A 249 1.07 5.25 22.73
N LEU A 250 0.46 6.31 23.26
CA LEU A 250 0.75 7.70 22.91
C LEU A 250 1.62 8.32 23.99
N SER A 251 2.47 9.27 23.64
CA SER A 251 3.27 10.07 24.57
C SER A 251 2.88 11.55 24.48
N PRO A 252 1.73 11.94 25.07
CA PRO A 252 1.20 13.31 24.92
C PRO A 252 2.07 14.38 25.59
N ASP A 253 2.88 13.98 26.57
CA ASP A 253 3.81 14.86 27.28
C ASP A 253 5.05 14.07 27.73
N TYR A 254 6.11 14.78 28.09
CA TYR A 254 7.31 14.21 28.67
C TYR A 254 6.95 13.38 29.90
N ASN A 255 7.45 12.14 29.97
CA ASN A 255 7.21 11.21 31.07
C ASN A 255 5.72 10.84 31.28
N VAL A 256 4.86 11.07 30.28
CA VAL A 256 3.45 10.66 30.28
C VAL A 256 3.17 9.74 29.10
N VAL A 257 2.48 8.63 29.36
CA VAL A 257 1.99 7.72 28.33
C VAL A 257 0.49 7.50 28.46
N ALA A 258 -0.21 7.41 27.34
CA ALA A 258 -1.59 6.93 27.28
C ALA A 258 -1.60 5.60 26.52
N ILE A 259 -1.86 4.50 27.22
CA ILE A 259 -1.70 3.14 26.68
C ILE A 259 -2.96 2.76 25.89
N GLU A 260 -2.80 2.58 24.58
CA GLU A 260 -3.90 2.18 23.69
C GLU A 260 -4.19 0.67 23.82
N ASP A 261 -3.15 -0.15 23.80
CA ASP A 261 -3.25 -1.61 23.91
C ASP A 261 -2.94 -2.08 25.35
N ILE A 262 -3.82 -1.74 26.30
CA ILE A 262 -3.60 -2.03 27.73
C ILE A 262 -3.54 -3.52 28.03
N ASP A 263 -4.27 -4.34 27.26
CA ASP A 263 -4.35 -5.78 27.50
C ASP A 263 -3.03 -6.47 27.22
N TYR A 264 -2.26 -6.00 26.22
CA TYR A 264 -0.88 -6.43 26.03
C TYR A 264 -0.02 -6.19 27.27
N TYR A 265 -0.09 -5.00 27.86
CA TYR A 265 0.70 -4.66 29.05
C TYR A 265 0.27 -5.44 30.29
N ARG A 266 -1.03 -5.75 30.42
CA ARG A 266 -1.56 -6.63 31.47
C ARG A 266 -1.09 -8.08 31.32
N GLU A 267 -0.94 -8.56 30.09
CA GLU A 267 -0.41 -9.89 29.81
C GLU A 267 1.06 -10.01 30.27
N ILE A 268 1.89 -9.02 29.94
CA ILE A 268 3.34 -9.09 30.20
C ILE A 268 3.75 -8.59 31.59
N CYS A 269 2.99 -7.69 32.21
CA CYS A 269 3.27 -7.17 33.55
C CYS A 269 1.98 -6.82 34.31
N PRO A 270 1.19 -7.83 34.71
CA PRO A 270 -0.11 -7.61 35.37
C PRO A 270 0.03 -6.83 36.68
N SER A 271 1.15 -7.02 37.39
CA SER A 271 1.42 -6.36 38.68
C SER A 271 1.49 -4.82 38.60
N VAL A 272 1.76 -4.27 37.42
CA VAL A 272 1.82 -2.83 37.18
C VAL A 272 0.56 -2.34 36.45
N PHE A 273 0.06 -3.10 35.47
CA PHE A 273 -0.95 -2.60 34.52
C PHE A 273 -2.39 -3.03 34.81
N ASN A 274 -2.66 -3.95 35.76
CA ASN A 274 -4.04 -4.35 36.08
C ASN A 274 -4.88 -3.20 36.65
N GLY A 275 -4.26 -2.23 37.32
CA GLY A 275 -4.93 -1.06 37.89
C GLY A 275 -5.04 0.13 36.93
N ILE A 276 -4.55 0.01 35.69
CA ILE A 276 -4.52 1.10 34.70
C ILE A 276 -5.60 0.85 33.66
N SER A 277 -6.35 1.89 33.29
CA SER A 277 -7.33 1.82 32.21
C SER A 277 -6.69 2.16 30.86
N ALA A 278 -7.28 1.65 29.77
CA ALA A 278 -6.87 2.05 28.44
C ALA A 278 -7.02 3.56 28.23
N LYS A 279 -6.08 4.18 27.51
CA LYS A 279 -6.05 5.60 27.12
C LYS A 279 -5.95 6.61 28.26
N GLU A 280 -5.88 6.17 29.51
CA GLU A 280 -5.64 7.07 30.63
C GLU A 280 -4.17 7.52 30.65
N PRO A 281 -3.91 8.83 30.79
CA PRO A 281 -2.54 9.33 30.95
C PRO A 281 -1.92 8.80 32.25
N VAL A 282 -0.78 8.14 32.12
CA VAL A 282 0.01 7.57 33.22
C VAL A 282 1.38 8.21 33.21
N VAL A 283 1.80 8.70 34.38
CA VAL A 283 3.15 9.23 34.57
C VAL A 283 4.11 8.05 34.71
N VAL A 284 5.01 7.86 33.74
CA VAL A 284 5.92 6.70 33.66
C VAL A 284 6.79 6.58 34.91
N SER A 285 7.27 7.71 35.46
CA SER A 285 8.07 7.71 36.69
C SER A 285 7.32 7.28 37.95
N LYS A 286 5.98 7.21 37.93
CA LYS A 286 5.17 6.69 39.04
C LYS A 286 4.92 5.18 38.95
N LEU A 287 5.28 4.56 37.81
CA LEU A 287 5.22 3.11 37.66
C LEU A 287 6.34 2.45 38.47
N ASP A 288 6.05 1.28 39.00
CA ASP A 288 7.00 0.49 39.80
C ASP A 288 8.13 -0.04 38.90
N LYS A 289 9.25 0.69 38.88
CA LYS A 289 10.40 0.43 37.99
C LYS A 289 10.99 -0.96 38.18
N ASP A 290 10.95 -1.50 39.40
CA ASP A 290 11.52 -2.81 39.70
C ASP A 290 10.69 -3.93 39.07
N LYS A 291 9.40 -3.67 38.78
CA LYS A 291 8.47 -4.63 38.16
C LYS A 291 8.33 -4.47 36.64
N LEU A 292 8.77 -3.34 36.07
CA LEU A 292 8.68 -3.10 34.62
C LEU A 292 9.59 -4.01 33.79
N GLY A 293 10.70 -4.49 34.36
CA GLY A 293 11.66 -5.33 33.64
C GLY A 293 12.18 -4.64 32.37
N ASP A 294 11.99 -5.28 31.22
CA ASP A 294 12.42 -4.77 29.90
C ASP A 294 11.42 -3.78 29.26
N ILE A 295 10.27 -3.50 29.91
CA ILE A 295 9.26 -2.59 29.37
C ILE A 295 9.81 -1.16 29.41
N CYS A 296 9.99 -0.58 28.23
CA CYS A 296 10.46 0.78 28.05
C CYS A 296 9.53 1.55 27.12
N PHE A 297 9.10 2.73 27.55
CA PHE A 297 8.35 3.67 26.71
C PHE A 297 9.35 4.63 26.05
N VAL A 298 9.54 4.47 24.74
CA VAL A 298 10.32 5.38 23.89
C VAL A 298 9.41 6.43 23.26
N GLY A 299 9.87 7.67 23.18
CA GLY A 299 9.07 8.79 22.68
C GLY A 299 8.97 8.81 21.16
N ASP A 300 8.22 7.87 20.56
CA ASP A 300 7.91 7.76 19.12
C ASP A 300 7.32 6.39 18.69
N GLY A 301 6.94 5.51 19.63
CA GLY A 301 6.19 4.30 19.30
C GLY A 301 7.00 3.28 18.51
N GLY A 302 7.81 2.50 19.21
CA GLY A 302 8.22 1.17 18.77
C GLY A 302 9.19 1.10 17.59
N ASP A 303 10.46 1.43 17.82
CA ASP A 303 11.55 0.83 17.04
C ASP A 303 12.76 0.55 17.94
N VAL A 304 12.63 -0.41 18.86
CA VAL A 304 13.77 -0.94 19.63
C VAL A 304 14.54 -1.93 18.75
N LYS A 305 15.20 -1.43 17.70
CA LYS A 305 16.38 -2.14 17.19
C LYS A 305 17.51 -1.90 18.17
N ARG A 306 17.73 -2.89 19.05
CA ARG A 306 18.96 -3.09 19.83
C ARG A 306 20.15 -2.85 18.89
N ARG A 307 20.82 -1.70 18.99
CA ARG A 307 22.21 -1.59 18.53
C ARG A 307 23.03 -2.45 19.50
N PRO A 308 23.91 -3.35 19.02
CA PRO A 308 24.87 -3.99 19.90
C PRO A 308 25.68 -2.89 20.59
N GLN A 309 25.82 -2.98 21.91
CA GLN A 309 26.81 -2.20 22.62
C GLN A 309 28.19 -2.62 22.09
N ASP A 310 28.85 -1.75 21.33
CA ASP A 310 30.29 -1.88 21.12
C ASP A 310 30.97 -1.62 22.46
N LYS A 311 31.34 -2.73 23.12
CA LYS A 311 32.38 -2.76 24.14
C LYS A 311 33.72 -2.96 23.45
N SER A 312 34.44 -1.87 23.24
CA SER A 312 35.91 -1.81 23.15
C SER A 312 36.28 -0.33 23.21
N GLY A 313 36.95 0.21 24.23
CA GLY A 313 38.12 -0.34 24.91
C GLY A 313 39.35 0.09 24.12
N GLY A 314 39.94 1.24 24.49
CA GLY A 314 41.11 1.86 23.85
C GLY A 314 41.02 3.37 23.88
#